data_AF-A0A2E5EI22-F1
#
_entry.id   AF-A0A2E5EI22-F1
#
_cell.length_a   1.000
_cell.length_b   1.000
_cell.length_c   1.000
_cell.angle_alpha   90.00
_cell.angle_beta   90.00
_cell.angle_gamma   90.00
#
_symmetry.space_group_name_H-M   'P 1'
#
loop_
_entity.id
_entity.type
_entity.pdbx_description
1 polymer ?
#
loop_
_entity_poly.entity_id
_entity_poly.type
_entity_poly.pdbx_seq_one_letter_code
_entity_poly.pdbx_strand_id
1 'polypeptide(L)'
;MKFCVNYSATPSLEELKRFNLSILSPYARVDVHSLVRAAHRPFAYVSAVEIAPHARCRAEVAKFGIPMVGKNDNWGSDVADVSDPRWSPGSASSAGNAGMASDSSLPRVFPRAWQSSW
;
A
#
# COMPACT_ATOMS: atom_id res chain seq x y z
N MET A 1 -10.58 -21.07 2.62
CA MET A 1 -10.25 -19.67 2.23
C MET A 1 -8.89 -19.67 1.59
N LYS A 2 -8.75 -19.13 0.37
CA LYS A 2 -7.46 -19.02 -0.36
C LYS A 2 -7.05 -17.56 -0.46
N PHE A 3 -5.76 -17.27 -0.23
CA PHE A 3 -5.20 -15.94 -0.42
C PHE A 3 -4.01 -15.97 -1.38
N CYS A 4 -3.71 -14.83 -2.02
CA CYS A 4 -2.49 -14.65 -2.78
C CYS A 4 -1.83 -13.31 -2.48
N VAL A 5 -0.53 -13.25 -2.73
CA VAL A 5 0.27 -12.02 -2.77
C VAL A 5 0.81 -11.90 -4.18
N ASN A 6 0.51 -10.80 -4.87
CA ASN A 6 0.95 -10.58 -6.24
C ASN A 6 1.39 -9.12 -6.44
N TYR A 7 2.70 -8.91 -6.50
CA TYR A 7 3.30 -7.58 -6.72
C TYR A 7 3.56 -7.24 -8.19
N SER A 8 3.02 -8.03 -9.13
CA SER A 8 3.14 -7.76 -10.56
C SER A 8 2.48 -6.43 -10.92
N ALA A 9 3.05 -5.71 -11.90
CA ALA A 9 2.48 -4.45 -12.38
C ALA A 9 1.14 -4.64 -13.09
N THR A 10 0.90 -5.80 -13.70
CA THR A 10 -0.31 -6.14 -14.47
C THR A 10 -0.78 -7.56 -14.11
N PRO A 11 -1.31 -7.80 -12.91
CA PRO A 11 -1.76 -9.14 -12.51
C PRO A 11 -3.01 -9.55 -13.29
N SER A 12 -3.15 -10.85 -13.58
CA SER A 12 -4.32 -11.39 -14.28
C SER A 12 -5.56 -11.38 -13.41
N LEU A 13 -6.62 -10.69 -13.84
CA LEU A 13 -7.89 -10.66 -13.12
C LEU A 13 -8.48 -12.08 -12.92
N GLU A 14 -8.38 -12.93 -13.93
CA GLU A 14 -8.90 -14.30 -13.89
C GLU A 14 -8.13 -15.18 -12.89
N GLU A 15 -6.84 -14.94 -12.72
CA GLU A 15 -6.06 -15.61 -11.68
C GLU A 15 -6.47 -15.12 -10.29
N LEU A 16 -6.64 -13.81 -10.12
CA LEU A 16 -7.03 -13.21 -8.84
C LEU A 16 -8.41 -13.70 -8.36
N LYS A 17 -9.36 -13.94 -9.28
CA LYS A 17 -10.68 -14.53 -8.96
C LYS A 17 -10.60 -15.94 -8.36
N ARG A 18 -9.47 -16.65 -8.46
CA ARG A 18 -9.28 -17.97 -7.83
C ARG A 18 -9.04 -17.87 -6.32
N PHE A 19 -8.82 -16.66 -5.79
CA PHE A 19 -8.52 -16.38 -4.40
C PHE A 19 -9.62 -15.54 -3.77
N ASN A 20 -9.92 -15.77 -2.49
CA ASN A 20 -10.90 -14.96 -1.75
C ASN A 20 -10.31 -13.61 -1.31
N LEU A 21 -8.98 -13.53 -1.21
CA LEU A 21 -8.22 -12.38 -0.75
C LEU A 21 -6.94 -12.25 -1.57
N SER A 22 -6.61 -11.03 -1.98
CA SER A 22 -5.40 -10.77 -2.76
C SER A 22 -4.68 -9.54 -2.21
N ILE A 23 -3.39 -9.67 -1.90
CA ILE A 23 -2.54 -8.52 -1.56
C ILE A 23 -1.77 -8.13 -2.81
N LEU A 24 -1.97 -6.91 -3.28
CA LEU A 24 -1.48 -6.41 -4.55
C LEU A 24 -0.49 -5.28 -4.34
N SER A 25 0.39 -5.05 -5.33
CA SER A 25 1.10 -3.78 -5.40
C SER A 25 0.08 -2.62 -5.44
N PRO A 26 0.30 -1.52 -4.70
CA PRO A 26 -0.58 -0.35 -4.75
C PRO A 26 -0.62 0.31 -6.14
N TYR A 27 0.31 -0.07 -7.03
CA TYR A 27 0.41 0.41 -8.40
C TYR A 27 0.01 -0.63 -9.45
N ALA A 28 -0.58 -1.76 -9.02
CA ALA A 28 -1.05 -2.79 -9.93
C ALA A 28 -2.15 -2.25 -10.86
N ARG A 29 -2.01 -2.51 -12.15
CA ARG A 29 -2.99 -2.14 -13.19
C ARG A 29 -3.95 -3.30 -13.38
N VAL A 30 -5.00 -3.34 -12.58
CA VAL A 30 -6.06 -4.36 -12.63
C VAL A 30 -7.40 -3.76 -12.16
N ASP A 31 -8.51 -4.27 -12.69
CA ASP A 31 -9.85 -3.85 -12.25
C ASP A 31 -10.22 -4.45 -10.89
N VAL A 32 -9.80 -3.75 -9.83
CA VAL A 32 -10.13 -4.10 -8.44
C VAL A 32 -11.62 -3.96 -8.13
N HIS A 33 -12.36 -3.11 -8.85
CA HIS A 33 -13.80 -2.95 -8.63
C HIS A 33 -14.57 -4.21 -9.04
N SER A 34 -14.16 -4.87 -10.13
CA SER A 34 -14.72 -6.17 -10.51
C SER A 34 -14.49 -7.26 -9.45
N LEU A 35 -13.33 -7.26 -8.78
CA LEU A 35 -13.04 -8.19 -7.68
C LEU A 35 -13.97 -7.93 -6.49
N VAL A 36 -14.12 -6.66 -6.08
CA VAL A 36 -14.99 -6.29 -4.94
C VAL A 36 -16.45 -6.62 -5.22
N ARG A 37 -16.95 -6.32 -6.42
CA ARG A 37 -18.34 -6.66 -6.83
C ARG A 37 -18.61 -8.16 -6.78
N ALA A 38 -17.60 -8.99 -7.06
CA ALA A 38 -17.68 -10.44 -6.96
C ALA A 38 -17.35 -10.99 -5.55
N ALA A 39 -17.41 -10.14 -4.52
CA ALA A 39 -17.13 -10.48 -3.12
C ALA A 39 -15.70 -11.00 -2.84
N HIS A 40 -14.73 -10.67 -3.69
CA HIS A 40 -13.31 -10.84 -3.40
C HIS A 40 -12.77 -9.66 -2.61
N ARG A 41 -11.66 -9.87 -1.89
CA ARG A 41 -11.03 -8.85 -1.03
C ARG A 41 -9.62 -8.48 -1.54
N PRO A 42 -9.50 -7.55 -2.49
CA PRO A 42 -8.20 -7.00 -2.86
C PRO A 42 -7.73 -5.98 -1.80
N PHE A 43 -6.46 -6.09 -1.41
CA PHE A 43 -5.77 -5.17 -0.51
C PHE A 43 -4.52 -4.64 -1.18
N ALA A 44 -4.20 -3.36 -0.96
CA ALA A 44 -2.92 -2.79 -1.37
C ALA A 44 -1.85 -3.07 -0.32
N TYR A 45 -0.68 -3.52 -0.75
CA TYR A 45 0.49 -3.64 0.11
C TYR A 45 1.09 -2.27 0.41
N VAL A 46 1.38 -2.03 1.68
CA VAL A 46 2.07 -0.84 2.17
C VAL A 46 3.13 -1.32 3.15
N SER A 47 4.38 -0.93 2.91
CA SER A 47 5.44 -1.10 3.89
C SER A 47 5.29 -0.04 4.97
N ALA A 48 5.09 -0.47 6.21
CA ALA A 48 4.85 0.44 7.34
C ALA A 48 6.14 0.93 8.03
N VAL A 49 7.29 0.29 7.74
CA VAL A 49 8.56 0.54 8.44
C VAL A 49 9.76 0.69 7.49
N GLU A 50 9.62 0.29 6.22
CA GLU A 50 10.70 0.37 5.23
C GLU A 50 10.30 1.14 3.98
N ILE A 51 11.28 1.77 3.34
CA ILE A 51 11.13 2.50 2.09
C ILE A 51 12.01 1.85 1.03
N ALA A 52 11.36 1.23 0.03
CA ALA A 52 12.06 0.68 -1.12
C ALA A 52 12.79 1.77 -1.93
N PRO A 53 13.89 1.45 -2.63
CA PRO A 53 14.69 2.44 -3.38
C PRO A 53 13.91 3.11 -4.50
N HIS A 54 12.92 2.40 -5.05
CA HIS A 54 12.04 2.87 -6.12
C HIS A 54 10.63 3.24 -5.64
N ALA A 55 10.40 3.32 -4.32
CA ALA A 55 9.12 3.75 -3.79
C ALA A 55 8.83 5.20 -4.20
N ARG A 56 7.63 5.47 -4.74
CA ARG A 56 7.25 6.82 -5.20
C ARG A 56 7.29 7.86 -4.08
N CYS A 57 7.06 7.43 -2.84
CA CYS A 57 7.10 8.29 -1.66
C CYS A 57 8.50 8.63 -1.16
N ARG A 58 9.56 7.99 -1.69
CA ARG A 58 10.93 8.15 -1.17
C ARG A 58 11.38 9.62 -1.20
N ALA A 59 11.05 10.36 -2.27
CA ALA A 59 11.36 11.78 -2.37
C ALA A 59 10.60 12.63 -1.34
N GLU A 60 9.36 12.26 -1.04
CA GLU A 60 8.53 12.94 -0.05
C GLU A 60 9.04 12.69 1.38
N VAL A 61 9.36 11.43 1.72
CA VAL A 61 9.98 11.09 3.00
C VAL A 61 11.31 11.83 3.18
N ALA A 62 12.15 11.88 2.14
CA ALA A 62 13.40 12.64 2.19
C ALA A 62 13.16 14.14 2.45
N LYS A 63 12.12 14.73 1.83
CA LYS A 63 11.74 16.14 2.05
C LYS A 63 11.31 16.41 3.49
N PHE A 64 10.64 15.46 4.14
CA PHE A 64 10.23 15.60 5.54
C PHE A 64 11.37 15.39 6.54
N GLY A 65 12.55 14.95 6.09
CA GLY A 65 13.72 14.73 6.93
C GLY A 65 13.48 13.66 7.99
N ILE A 66 12.73 12.61 7.64
CA ILE A 66 12.47 11.48 8.53
C ILE A 66 13.77 10.65 8.64
N PRO A 67 14.27 10.36 9.86
CA PRO A 67 15.50 9.59 10.03
C PRO A 67 15.37 8.17 9.47
N MET A 68 16.39 7.75 8.71
CA MET A 68 16.57 6.34 8.34
C MET A 68 17.50 5.69 9.37
N VAL A 69 16.99 4.73 10.14
CA VAL A 69 17.68 4.11 11.27
C VAL A 69 18.42 2.83 10.91
N GLY A 70 18.25 2.35 9.67
CA GLY A 70 18.91 1.16 9.19
C GLY A 70 18.70 0.90 7.71
N LYS A 71 19.28 -0.21 7.24
CA LYS A 71 19.11 -0.74 5.89
C LYS A 71 18.75 -2.21 5.95
N ASN A 72 17.93 -2.64 5.01
CA ASN A 72 17.63 -4.05 4.79
C ASN A 72 18.26 -4.48 3.47
N ASP A 73 19.43 -5.09 3.53
CA ASP A 73 20.23 -5.45 2.36
C ASP A 73 19.56 -6.50 1.48
N ASN A 74 18.69 -7.35 2.05
CA ASN A 74 17.96 -8.37 1.30
C ASN A 74 16.93 -7.74 0.33
N TRP A 75 16.39 -6.57 0.67
CA TRP A 75 15.41 -5.85 -0.15
C TRP A 75 15.94 -4.52 -0.73
N GLY A 76 17.14 -4.11 -0.36
CA GLY A 76 17.75 -2.84 -0.74
C GLY A 76 16.98 -1.61 -0.25
N SER A 77 16.17 -1.77 0.81
CA SER A 77 15.32 -0.73 1.40
C SER A 77 16.00 -0.04 2.60
N ASP A 78 15.55 1.17 2.90
CA ASP A 78 15.93 1.88 4.13
C ASP A 78 14.83 1.72 5.19
N VAL A 79 15.23 1.56 6.44
CA VAL A 79 14.31 1.45 7.58
C VAL A 79 14.06 2.84 8.15
N ALA A 80 12.80 3.27 8.18
CA ALA A 80 12.40 4.55 8.73
C ALA A 80 12.24 4.48 10.26
N ASP A 81 12.56 5.57 10.97
CA ASP A 81 12.17 5.74 12.36
C ASP A 81 10.65 5.95 12.44
N VAL A 82 9.92 4.92 12.86
CA VAL A 82 8.45 4.97 12.98
C VAL A 82 7.97 5.61 14.28
N SER A 83 8.88 5.94 15.20
CA SER A 83 8.57 6.74 16.38
C SER A 83 8.56 8.23 16.09
N ASP A 84 9.11 8.64 14.94
CA ASP A 84 9.07 10.04 14.50
C ASP A 84 7.61 10.44 14.23
N PRO A 85 7.08 11.51 14.85
CA PRO A 85 5.68 11.91 14.65
C PRO A 85 5.36 12.37 13.22
N ARG A 86 6.39 12.61 12.39
CA ARG A 86 6.23 12.91 10.95
C ARG A 86 6.06 11.64 10.12
N TRP A 87 6.34 10.47 10.67
CA TRP A 87 6.13 9.20 9.99
C TRP A 87 4.64 8.91 9.85
N SER A 88 4.20 8.70 8.61
CA SER A 88 2.87 8.21 8.30
C SER A 88 2.97 7.17 7.19
N PRO A 89 2.63 5.90 7.47
CA PRO A 89 2.56 4.84 6.45
C PRO A 89 1.60 5.20 5.30
N GLY A 90 0.60 6.03 5.59
CA GLY A 90 -0.35 6.55 4.61
C GLY A 90 0.29 7.48 3.58
N SER A 91 1.27 8.30 3.98
CA SER A 91 2.01 9.19 3.08
C SER A 91 2.82 8.40 2.04
N ALA A 92 3.28 7.19 2.41
CA ALA A 92 3.91 6.27 1.48
C ALA A 92 2.94 5.73 0.39
N SER A 93 1.64 5.78 0.68
CA SER A 93 0.55 5.16 -0.11
C SER A 93 -0.22 6.16 -0.98
N SER A 94 -0.34 7.43 -0.56
CA SER A 94 -1.13 8.47 -1.24
C SER A 94 -0.62 8.84 -2.64
N ALA A 95 0.66 8.58 -2.96
CA ALA A 95 1.21 8.74 -4.31
C ALA A 95 0.75 7.68 -5.34
N GLY A 96 -0.11 6.73 -4.94
CA GLY A 96 -0.69 5.67 -5.80
C GLY A 96 -2.19 5.78 -6.06
N ASN A 97 -2.94 6.60 -5.31
CA ASN A 97 -4.40 6.54 -5.29
C ASN A 97 -5.13 7.32 -6.41
N ALA A 98 -4.42 8.01 -7.30
CA ALA A 98 -5.04 8.79 -8.39
C ALA A 98 -5.80 7.92 -9.42
N GLY A 99 -5.63 6.59 -9.41
CA GLY A 99 -6.41 5.65 -10.22
C GLY A 99 -7.51 4.88 -9.47
N MET A 100 -7.65 5.06 -8.14
CA MET A 100 -8.63 4.34 -7.30
C MET A 100 -9.80 5.23 -6.83
N ALA A 101 -9.76 6.53 -7.09
CA ALA A 101 -10.76 7.48 -6.60
C ALA A 101 -11.29 8.36 -7.74
N SER A 102 -12.25 7.86 -8.50
CA SER A 102 -13.12 8.69 -9.34
C SER A 102 -14.58 8.59 -8.91
N ASP A 103 -14.85 8.29 -7.64
CA ASP A 103 -16.18 8.42 -7.08
C ASP A 103 -16.10 8.82 -5.59
N SER A 104 -16.57 10.03 -5.30
CA SER A 104 -16.62 10.65 -3.96
C SER A 104 -17.71 10.08 -3.05
N SER A 105 -18.32 8.96 -3.44
CA SER A 105 -19.45 8.32 -2.75
C SER A 105 -19.10 7.07 -1.93
N LEU A 106 -17.85 6.60 -1.95
CA LEU A 106 -17.41 5.45 -1.14
C LEU A 106 -16.59 5.89 0.08
N PRO A 107 -16.80 5.25 1.25
CA PRO A 107 -16.03 5.58 2.44
C PRO A 107 -14.55 5.36 2.15
N ARG A 108 -13.73 6.38 2.39
CA ARG A 108 -12.28 6.20 2.54
C ARG A 108 -12.11 5.21 3.69
N VAL A 109 -11.92 3.93 3.40
CA VAL A 109 -11.57 2.94 4.43
C VAL A 109 -10.08 3.14 4.75
N PHE A 110 -9.76 4.29 5.34
CA PHE A 110 -8.77 4.32 6.39
C PHE A 110 -9.46 3.69 7.59
N PRO A 111 -8.94 2.60 8.16
CA PRO A 111 -9.46 2.15 9.44
C PRO A 111 -9.33 3.34 10.42
N ARG A 112 -10.47 3.79 10.97
CA ARG A 112 -10.57 4.76 12.09
C ARG A 112 -9.74 4.36 13.32
N ALA A 113 -9.07 3.21 13.30
CA ALA A 113 -8.25 2.67 14.38
C ALA A 113 -6.94 3.45 14.63
N TRP A 114 -6.61 4.48 13.84
CA TRP A 114 -5.35 5.23 13.98
C TRP A 114 -5.52 6.68 14.45
N GLN A 115 -6.68 7.05 15.02
CA GLN A 115 -6.92 8.42 15.54
C GLN A 115 -7.21 8.50 17.04
N SER A 116 -7.11 7.41 17.78
CA SER A 116 -7.26 7.49 19.24
C SER A 116 -6.66 6.27 19.91
N SER A 117 -5.40 6.39 20.35
CA SER A 117 -4.85 5.83 21.58
C SER A 117 -3.37 6.23 21.68
N TRP A 118 -3.10 7.10 22.65
CA TRP A 118 -1.80 7.59 23.14
C TRP A 118 -1.13 8.72 22.34
#